data_AF-A0A7V0V869-F1
#
_entry.id   AF-A0A7V0V869-F1
#
_cell.length_a   1.000
_cell.length_b   1.000
_cell.length_c   1.000
_cell.angle_alpha   90.00
_cell.angle_beta   90.00
_cell.angle_gamma   90.00
#
_symmetry.space_group_name_H-M   'P 1'
#
loop_
_entity.id
_entity.type
_entity.pdbx_description
1 polymer ?
#
loop_
_entity_poly.entity_id
_entity_poly.type
_entity_poly.pdbx_seq_one_letter_code
_entity_poly.pdbx_strand_id
1 'polypeptide(L)'
;MKLSKPTFGALLIAASLGNTGYLGYPITLQLFGIQNLVKAIFYDLFGTVVFMFTIGLFVAGKYGKGADKIKIIKEVVTFPPLLGLFAALLLKGLDLPGFLSSSINFLANATIPLIMFSIGLSLELTDIGKHKAVIGLAGTIKLVLSPLLAFLGASIIGMGSIELGITTLEASMPTAMITAIIGLKYGLDTDFLPAAIVATTLISLITIPVWQYVLRLVM
;
A
#
# COMPACT_ATOMS: atom_id res chain seq x y z
N MET A 1 -19.21 11.41 15.43
CA MET A 1 -17.84 11.83 15.82
C MET A 1 -17.51 13.13 15.09
N LYS A 2 -17.28 14.24 15.78
CA LYS A 2 -16.82 15.49 15.15
C LYS A 2 -15.30 15.47 15.09
N LEU A 3 -14.71 15.48 13.89
CA LEU A 3 -13.26 15.43 13.68
C LEU A 3 -12.72 16.81 13.32
N SER A 4 -11.48 17.08 13.75
CA SER A 4 -10.73 18.23 13.23
C SER A 4 -10.46 18.05 11.72
N LYS A 5 -10.23 19.15 11.00
CA LYS A 5 -9.87 19.07 9.57
C LYS A 5 -8.62 18.20 9.34
N PRO A 6 -7.50 18.39 10.07
CA PRO A 6 -6.33 17.51 9.96
C PRO A 6 -6.62 16.04 10.22
N THR A 7 -7.40 15.72 11.26
CA THR A 7 -7.76 14.33 11.61
C THR A 7 -8.66 13.70 10.56
N PHE A 8 -9.59 14.47 9.98
CA PHE A 8 -10.45 13.97 8.91
C PHE A 8 -9.65 13.69 7.63
N GLY A 9 -8.74 14.60 7.23
CA GLY A 9 -7.82 14.37 6.12
C GLY A 9 -6.93 13.15 6.35
N ALA A 10 -6.41 13.00 7.57
CA ALA A 10 -5.62 11.85 7.97
C ALA A 10 -6.41 10.54 7.89
N LEU A 11 -7.66 10.52 8.38
CA LEU A 11 -8.57 9.38 8.26
C LEU A 11 -8.78 8.99 6.80
N LEU A 12 -9.01 9.95 5.90
CA LEU A 12 -9.24 9.68 4.48
C LEU A 12 -8.03 9.01 3.82
N ILE A 13 -6.81 9.52 4.07
CA ILE A 13 -5.61 8.90 3.50
C ILE A 13 -5.29 7.55 4.15
N ALA A 14 -5.53 7.40 5.46
CA ALA A 14 -5.31 6.15 6.17
C ALA A 14 -6.29 5.05 5.70
N ALA A 15 -7.55 5.42 5.48
CA ALA A 15 -8.60 4.51 5.04
C ALA A 15 -8.51 4.11 3.55
N SER A 16 -7.73 4.84 2.74
CA SER A 16 -7.64 4.60 1.29
C SER A 16 -6.28 4.05 0.83
N LEU A 17 -5.18 4.43 1.47
CA LEU A 17 -3.83 4.01 1.07
C LEU A 17 -3.41 2.76 1.82
N GLY A 18 -3.29 1.65 1.08
CA GLY A 18 -2.80 0.36 1.58
C GLY A 18 -1.29 0.23 1.51
N ASN A 19 -0.73 -0.55 2.42
CA ASN A 19 0.69 -0.92 2.44
C ASN A 19 1.02 -2.00 1.40
N THR A 20 0.70 -1.72 0.13
CA THR A 20 0.78 -2.67 -0.99
C THR A 20 2.21 -2.94 -1.43
N GLY A 21 3.07 -1.92 -1.45
CA GLY A 21 4.49 -2.09 -1.76
C GLY A 21 5.33 -2.75 -0.66
N TYR A 22 5.15 -2.39 0.62
CA TYR A 22 6.02 -2.93 1.67
C TYR A 22 5.47 -4.23 2.28
N LEU A 23 4.17 -4.34 2.54
CA LEU A 23 3.58 -5.57 3.08
C LEU A 23 2.96 -6.46 2.01
N GLY A 24 2.35 -5.87 0.98
CA GLY A 24 1.73 -6.63 -0.12
C GLY A 24 2.75 -7.47 -0.89
N TYR A 25 3.88 -6.90 -1.29
CA TYR A 25 4.88 -7.63 -2.09
C TYR A 25 5.45 -8.89 -1.40
N PRO A 26 5.93 -8.84 -0.14
CA PRO A 26 6.40 -10.06 0.52
C PRO A 26 5.32 -11.13 0.69
N ILE A 27 4.08 -10.72 1.01
CA ILE A 27 2.97 -11.66 1.21
C ILE A 27 2.53 -12.25 -0.13
N THR A 28 2.48 -11.44 -1.19
CA THR A 28 2.19 -11.91 -2.55
C THR A 28 3.26 -12.90 -3.02
N LEU A 29 4.54 -12.60 -2.79
CA LEU A 29 5.64 -13.51 -3.12
C LEU A 29 5.47 -14.85 -2.38
N GLN A 30 5.12 -14.81 -1.10
CA GLN A 30 4.94 -16.00 -0.28
C GLN A 30 3.73 -16.86 -0.69
N LEU A 31 2.63 -16.23 -1.11
CA LEU A 31 1.37 -16.93 -1.41
C LEU A 31 1.21 -17.31 -2.88
N PHE A 32 1.71 -16.48 -3.80
CA PHE A 32 1.50 -16.62 -5.25
C PHE A 32 2.79 -16.87 -6.03
N GLY A 33 3.96 -16.77 -5.39
CA GLY A 33 5.26 -17.00 -6.02
C GLY A 33 5.77 -15.82 -6.83
N ILE A 34 7.08 -15.86 -7.15
CA ILE A 34 7.80 -14.76 -7.81
C ILE A 34 7.24 -14.42 -9.19
N GLN A 35 6.74 -15.42 -9.91
CA GLN A 35 6.14 -15.27 -11.24
C GLN A 35 4.88 -14.38 -11.23
N ASN A 36 4.21 -14.28 -10.08
CA ASN A 36 2.99 -13.50 -9.92
C ASN A 36 3.22 -12.17 -9.21
N LEU A 37 4.41 -11.93 -8.63
CA LEU A 37 4.75 -10.68 -7.95
C LEU A 37 4.56 -9.46 -8.86
N VAL A 38 4.83 -9.60 -10.15
CA VAL A 38 4.60 -8.55 -11.13
C VAL A 38 3.16 -8.03 -11.09
N LYS A 39 2.15 -8.89 -10.87
CA LYS A 39 0.74 -8.48 -10.81
C LYS A 39 0.46 -7.57 -9.61
N ALA A 40 1.06 -7.87 -8.45
CA ALA A 40 1.00 -6.99 -7.28
C ALA A 40 1.74 -5.66 -7.50
N ILE A 41 2.89 -5.69 -8.18
CA ILE A 41 3.61 -4.46 -8.56
C ILE A 41 2.74 -3.58 -9.46
N PHE A 42 1.99 -4.16 -10.41
CA PHE A 42 1.04 -3.42 -11.23
C PHE A 42 -0.11 -2.82 -10.40
N TYR A 43 -0.67 -3.60 -9.47
CA TYR A 43 -1.71 -3.10 -8.55
C TYR A 43 -1.19 -1.90 -7.74
N ASP A 44 0.00 -2.01 -7.16
CA ASP A 44 0.59 -0.98 -6.33
C ASP A 44 0.95 0.27 -7.15
N LEU A 45 1.71 0.13 -8.24
CA LEU A 45 2.21 1.28 -8.99
C LEU A 45 1.11 2.02 -9.75
N PHE A 46 0.15 1.32 -10.36
CA PHE A 46 -0.93 1.95 -11.15
C PHE A 46 -2.20 2.20 -10.34
N GLY A 47 -2.42 1.47 -9.25
CA GLY A 47 -3.51 1.68 -8.32
C GLY A 47 -3.10 2.59 -7.17
N THR A 48 -2.42 2.02 -6.17
CA THR A 48 -2.10 2.71 -4.91
C THR A 48 -1.25 3.96 -5.09
N VAL A 49 -0.17 3.89 -5.85
CA VAL A 49 0.81 4.98 -6.01
C VAL A 49 0.24 6.12 -6.84
N VAL A 50 -0.42 5.83 -7.95
CA VAL A 50 -1.13 6.86 -8.74
C VAL A 50 -2.22 7.52 -7.89
N PHE A 51 -3.01 6.74 -7.14
CA PHE A 51 -4.03 7.28 -6.24
C PHE A 51 -3.42 8.15 -5.14
N MET A 52 -2.31 7.71 -4.54
CA MET A 52 -1.56 8.46 -3.53
C MET A 52 -1.15 9.83 -4.04
N PHE A 53 -0.49 9.88 -5.20
CA PHE A 53 0.01 11.13 -5.74
C PHE A 53 -1.08 12.04 -6.32
N THR A 54 -2.24 11.51 -6.68
CA THR A 54 -3.36 12.31 -7.18
C THR A 54 -4.29 12.72 -6.03
N ILE A 55 -5.18 11.81 -5.63
CA ILE A 55 -6.23 12.05 -4.64
C ILE A 55 -5.64 12.14 -3.24
N GLY A 56 -4.67 11.29 -2.89
CA GLY A 56 -4.05 11.28 -1.56
C GLY A 56 -3.39 12.63 -1.22
N LEU A 57 -2.54 13.15 -2.10
CA LEU A 57 -1.87 14.44 -1.90
C LEU A 57 -2.84 15.63 -2.04
N PHE A 58 -3.87 15.54 -2.88
CA PHE A 58 -4.94 16.54 -2.91
C PHE A 58 -5.69 16.63 -1.58
N VAL A 59 -6.09 15.48 -1.01
CA VAL A 59 -6.74 15.38 0.30
C VAL A 59 -5.81 15.94 1.38
N ALA A 60 -4.54 15.53 1.38
CA ALA A 60 -3.56 16.02 2.34
C ALA A 60 -3.39 17.54 2.28
N GLY A 61 -3.31 18.11 1.07
CA GLY A 61 -3.25 19.55 0.88
C GLY A 61 -4.51 20.28 1.32
N LYS A 62 -5.70 19.74 0.99
CA LYS A 62 -7.00 20.37 1.30
C LYS A 62 -7.28 20.43 2.79
N TYR A 63 -6.92 19.38 3.53
CA TYR A 63 -7.22 19.26 4.97
C TYR A 63 -6.03 19.63 5.88
N GLY A 64 -4.85 19.81 5.30
CA GLY A 64 -3.62 20.26 5.95
C GLY A 64 -3.18 21.65 5.48
N LYS A 65 -1.87 21.82 5.24
CA LYS A 65 -1.18 23.09 4.95
C LYS A 65 -1.11 23.46 3.45
N GLY A 66 -2.04 22.98 2.63
CA GLY A 66 -2.06 23.25 1.19
C GLY A 66 -1.13 22.33 0.39
N ALA A 67 -1.44 22.14 -0.90
CA ALA A 67 -0.64 21.32 -1.81
C ALA A 67 -0.05 22.13 -2.96
N ASP A 68 1.26 21.98 -3.14
CA ASP A 68 1.96 22.47 -4.33
C ASP A 68 1.81 21.43 -5.46
N LYS A 69 0.98 21.77 -6.45
CA LYS A 69 0.68 20.91 -7.59
C LYS A 69 1.91 20.59 -8.44
N ILE A 70 2.85 21.53 -8.58
CA ILE A 70 4.07 21.34 -9.38
C ILE A 70 4.98 20.35 -8.67
N LYS A 71 5.10 20.48 -7.35
CA LYS A 71 5.87 19.55 -6.52
C LYS A 71 5.31 18.13 -6.55
N ILE A 72 3.98 17.97 -6.55
CA ILE A 72 3.32 16.66 -6.67
C ILE A 72 3.68 15.97 -7.99
N ILE A 73 3.54 16.67 -9.12
CA ILE A 73 3.87 16.09 -10.43
C ILE A 73 5.34 15.67 -10.47
N LYS A 74 6.24 16.51 -9.95
CA LYS A 74 7.67 16.19 -9.85
C LYS A 74 7.89 14.91 -9.03
N GLU A 75 7.26 14.78 -7.87
CA GLU A 75 7.39 13.60 -7.01
C GLU A 75 6.92 12.30 -7.69
N VAL A 76 5.85 12.36 -8.49
CA VAL A 76 5.39 11.22 -9.31
C VAL A 76 6.43 10.81 -10.34
N VAL A 77 6.84 11.76 -11.20
CA VAL A 77 7.70 11.43 -12.35
C VAL A 77 9.12 11.08 -11.92
N THR A 78 9.55 11.50 -10.72
CA THR A 78 10.84 11.12 -10.15
C THR A 78 10.76 9.95 -9.18
N PHE A 79 9.60 9.29 -9.03
CA PHE A 79 9.46 8.18 -8.08
C PHE A 79 10.28 6.97 -8.55
N PRO A 80 11.34 6.55 -7.82
CA PRO A 80 12.28 5.55 -8.34
C PRO A 80 11.66 4.20 -8.74
N PRO A 81 10.68 3.63 -8.00
CA PRO A 81 10.00 2.40 -8.43
C PRO A 81 9.26 2.54 -9.76
N LEU A 82 8.65 3.70 -10.02
CA LEU A 82 7.96 3.96 -11.29
C LEU A 82 8.97 4.07 -12.43
N LEU A 83 10.09 4.78 -12.22
CA LEU A 83 11.19 4.86 -13.18
C LEU A 83 11.79 3.48 -13.47
N GLY A 84 11.98 2.66 -12.43
CA GLY A 84 12.46 1.28 -12.54
C GLY A 84 11.52 0.40 -13.36
N LEU A 85 10.20 0.51 -13.16
CA LEU A 85 9.21 -0.20 -13.98
C LEU A 85 9.30 0.21 -15.45
N PHE A 86 9.34 1.51 -15.75
CA PHE A 86 9.44 1.98 -17.14
C PHE A 86 10.75 1.52 -17.79
N ALA A 87 11.88 1.59 -17.07
CA ALA A 87 13.14 1.05 -17.54
C ALA A 87 13.05 -0.46 -17.82
N ALA A 88 12.44 -1.23 -16.91
CA ALA A 88 12.25 -2.67 -17.10
C ALA A 88 11.37 -2.99 -18.32
N LEU A 89 10.31 -2.21 -18.57
CA LEU A 89 9.45 -2.37 -19.75
C LEU A 89 10.18 -2.03 -21.05
N LEU A 90 11.02 -0.98 -21.05
CA LEU A 90 11.83 -0.60 -22.22
C LEU A 90 12.94 -1.61 -22.53
N LEU A 91 13.49 -2.25 -21.49
CA LEU A 91 14.54 -3.27 -21.63
C LEU A 91 13.96 -4.68 -21.88
N LYS A 92 12.64 -4.85 -21.81
CA LYS A 92 12.00 -6.15 -22.00
C LYS A 92 12.27 -6.69 -23.39
N GLY A 93 12.82 -7.90 -23.47
CA GLY A 93 13.14 -8.58 -24.73
C GLY A 93 14.52 -8.21 -25.31
N LEU A 94 15.29 -7.39 -24.62
CA LEU A 94 16.72 -7.19 -24.92
C LEU A 94 17.56 -8.17 -24.12
N ASP A 95 18.57 -8.76 -24.76
CA ASP A 95 19.57 -9.57 -24.08
C ASP A 95 20.51 -8.66 -23.28
N LEU A 96 20.28 -8.57 -21.98
CA LEU A 96 21.16 -7.83 -21.07
C LEU A 96 22.48 -8.60 -20.89
N PRO A 97 23.64 -7.90 -20.87
CA PRO A 97 24.91 -8.50 -20.48
C PRO A 97 24.80 -9.26 -19.16
N GLY A 98 25.41 -10.44 -19.06
CA GLY A 98 25.23 -11.34 -17.92
C GLY A 98 25.53 -10.70 -16.57
N PHE A 99 26.52 -9.79 -16.50
CA PHE A 99 26.82 -9.00 -15.31
C PHE A 99 25.63 -8.14 -14.85
N LEU A 100 24.99 -7.39 -15.77
CA LEU A 100 23.85 -6.54 -15.44
C LEU A 100 22.65 -7.35 -14.96
N SER A 101 22.32 -8.44 -15.66
CA SER A 101 21.23 -9.34 -15.25
C SER A 101 21.48 -9.92 -13.85
N SER A 102 22.71 -10.38 -13.60
CA SER A 102 23.10 -10.95 -12.30
C SER A 102 23.04 -9.92 -11.17
N SER A 103 23.51 -8.69 -11.40
CA SER A 103 23.45 -7.60 -10.43
C SER A 103 22.01 -7.18 -10.12
N ILE A 104 21.16 -7.05 -11.14
CA ILE A 104 19.74 -6.71 -10.97
C ILE A 104 19.03 -7.81 -10.16
N ASN A 105 19.25 -9.07 -10.50
CA ASN A 105 18.66 -10.20 -9.78
C ASN A 105 19.13 -10.27 -8.32
N PHE A 106 20.41 -9.99 -8.06
CA PHE A 106 20.94 -9.91 -6.70
C PHE A 106 20.22 -8.85 -5.87
N LEU A 107 20.08 -7.63 -6.41
CA LEU A 107 19.36 -6.53 -5.74
C LEU A 107 17.87 -6.83 -5.57
N ALA A 108 17.23 -7.41 -6.58
CA ALA A 108 15.82 -7.80 -6.52
C ALA A 108 15.56 -8.81 -5.40
N ASN A 109 16.40 -9.85 -5.29
CA ASN A 109 16.29 -10.86 -4.24
C ASN A 109 16.57 -10.30 -2.83
N ALA A 110 17.45 -9.30 -2.71
CA ALA A 110 17.72 -8.63 -1.43
C ALA A 110 16.59 -7.67 -1.01
N THR A 111 15.78 -7.19 -1.96
CA THR A 111 14.76 -6.15 -1.70
C THR A 111 13.70 -6.63 -0.72
N ILE A 112 13.16 -7.85 -0.89
CA ILE A 112 12.07 -8.35 -0.06
C ILE A 112 12.50 -8.53 1.41
N PRO A 113 13.62 -9.21 1.73
CA PRO A 113 14.12 -9.30 3.11
C PRO A 113 14.37 -7.93 3.75
N LEU A 114 14.95 -6.98 2.99
CA LEU A 114 15.21 -5.63 3.49
C LEU A 114 13.92 -4.86 3.79
N ILE A 115 12.90 -5.01 2.95
CA ILE A 115 11.56 -4.45 3.18
C ILE A 115 10.95 -5.03 4.46
N MET A 116 10.97 -6.36 4.62
CA MET A 116 10.43 -7.02 5.81
C MET A 116 11.16 -6.59 7.09
N PHE A 117 12.49 -6.50 7.04
CA PHE A 117 13.30 -6.01 8.15
C PHE A 117 12.97 -4.54 8.49
N SER A 118 12.84 -3.69 7.46
CA SER A 118 12.49 -2.28 7.62
C SER A 118 11.10 -2.08 8.24
N ILE A 119 10.13 -2.93 7.88
CA ILE A 119 8.80 -2.93 8.51
C ILE A 119 8.93 -3.27 9.99
N GLY A 120 9.68 -4.31 10.33
CA GLY A 120 9.93 -4.70 11.73
C GLY A 120 10.51 -3.56 12.55
N LEU A 121 11.48 -2.82 12.00
CA LEU A 121 12.07 -1.64 12.65
C LEU A 121 11.13 -0.44 12.73
N SER A 122 10.19 -0.31 11.79
CA SER A 122 9.24 0.82 11.73
C SER A 122 8.04 0.65 12.68
N LEU A 123 7.88 -0.53 13.29
CA LEU A 123 6.81 -0.80 14.25
C LEU A 123 7.18 -0.25 15.63
N GLU A 124 6.92 1.04 15.84
CA GLU A 124 7.00 1.66 17.17
C GLU A 124 5.64 1.65 17.86
N LEU A 125 5.59 1.17 19.12
CA LEU A 125 4.37 1.17 19.91
C LEU A 125 3.95 2.61 20.21
N THR A 126 2.91 3.07 19.52
CA THR A 126 2.31 4.40 19.71
C THR A 126 1.09 4.30 20.61
N ASP A 127 0.73 5.38 21.30
CA ASP A 127 -0.52 5.44 22.09
C ASP A 127 -1.77 5.43 21.19
N ILE A 128 -2.34 4.23 21.02
CA ILE A 128 -3.59 3.98 20.28
C ILE A 128 -4.81 4.53 21.05
N GLY A 129 -4.66 4.83 22.34
CA GLY A 129 -5.75 5.15 23.26
C GLY A 129 -6.58 6.36 22.87
N LYS A 130 -5.92 7.41 22.36
CA LYS A 130 -6.55 8.70 22.03
C LYS A 130 -7.47 8.67 20.81
N HIS A 131 -7.23 7.75 19.86
CA HIS A 131 -7.92 7.74 18.56
C HIS A 131 -8.69 6.45 18.26
N LYS A 132 -9.01 5.62 19.26
CA LYS A 132 -9.64 4.30 19.10
C LYS A 132 -10.80 4.26 18.11
N ALA A 133 -11.74 5.21 18.19
CA ALA A 133 -12.90 5.24 17.31
C ALA A 133 -12.53 5.56 15.85
N VAL A 134 -11.58 6.49 15.64
CA VAL A 134 -11.09 6.87 14.30
C VAL A 134 -10.28 5.74 13.68
N ILE A 135 -9.44 5.09 14.49
CA ILE A 135 -8.63 3.93 14.10
C ILE A 135 -9.54 2.75 13.74
N GLY A 136 -10.57 2.50 14.55
CA GLY A 136 -11.57 1.47 14.26
C GLY A 136 -12.24 1.70 12.91
N LEU A 137 -12.66 2.93 12.62
CA LEU A 137 -13.25 3.28 11.33
C LEU A 137 -12.27 3.07 10.16
N ALA A 138 -11.04 3.60 10.27
CA ALA A 138 -10.01 3.41 9.24
C ALA A 138 -9.70 1.93 9.01
N GLY A 139 -9.56 1.17 10.09
CA GLY A 139 -9.31 -0.28 10.07
C GLY A 139 -10.46 -1.07 9.44
N THR A 140 -11.72 -0.78 9.79
CA THR A 140 -12.88 -1.41 9.15
C THR A 140 -12.91 -1.13 7.66
N ILE A 141 -12.65 0.11 7.24
CA ILE A 141 -12.61 0.45 5.82
C ILE A 141 -11.49 -0.31 5.12
N LYS A 142 -10.26 -0.30 5.65
CA LYS A 142 -9.11 -0.91 4.98
C LYS A 142 -9.07 -2.42 5.03
N LEU A 143 -9.41 -3.02 6.16
CA LEU A 143 -9.21 -4.45 6.41
C LEU A 143 -10.46 -5.28 6.12
N VAL A 144 -11.63 -4.64 5.97
CA VAL A 144 -12.90 -5.33 5.68
C VAL A 144 -13.55 -4.80 4.41
N LEU A 145 -13.88 -3.51 4.36
CA LEU A 145 -14.65 -2.98 3.22
C LEU A 145 -13.85 -2.93 1.92
N SER A 146 -12.60 -2.46 1.97
CA SER A 146 -11.69 -2.39 0.82
C SER A 146 -11.49 -3.75 0.15
N PRO A 147 -11.05 -4.82 0.87
CA PRO A 147 -10.91 -6.14 0.26
C PRO A 147 -12.24 -6.76 -0.16
N LEU A 148 -13.36 -6.50 0.55
CA LEU A 148 -14.68 -6.95 0.12
C LEU A 148 -15.06 -6.33 -1.23
N LEU A 149 -14.89 -5.02 -1.39
CA LEU A 149 -15.20 -4.32 -2.63
C LEU A 149 -14.27 -4.76 -3.77
N ALA A 150 -12.99 -4.97 -3.47
CA ALA A 150 -12.03 -5.49 -4.45
C ALA A 150 -12.39 -6.91 -4.91
N PHE A 151 -12.71 -7.80 -3.96
CA PHE A 151 -13.14 -9.17 -4.24
C PHE A 151 -14.40 -9.21 -5.09
N LEU A 152 -15.44 -8.47 -4.71
CA LEU A 152 -16.70 -8.41 -5.46
C LEU A 152 -16.49 -7.80 -6.84
N GLY A 153 -15.77 -6.69 -6.95
CA GLY A 153 -15.48 -6.04 -8.22
C GLY A 153 -14.69 -6.94 -9.17
N ALA A 154 -13.63 -7.58 -8.69
CA ALA A 154 -12.82 -8.52 -9.47
C ALA A 154 -13.62 -9.77 -9.89
N SER A 155 -14.52 -10.24 -9.04
CA SER A 155 -15.41 -11.37 -9.35
C SER A 155 -16.42 -11.02 -10.44
N ILE A 156 -17.02 -9.82 -10.39
CA ILE A 156 -17.96 -9.33 -11.40
C ILE A 156 -17.28 -9.15 -12.76
N ILE A 157 -16.03 -8.69 -12.77
CA ILE A 157 -15.23 -8.54 -13.99
C ILE A 157 -14.82 -9.91 -14.58
N GLY A 158 -14.92 -11.00 -13.80
CA GLY A 158 -14.52 -12.33 -14.23
C GLY A 158 -13.01 -12.52 -14.26
N MET A 159 -12.29 -11.91 -13.32
CA MET A 159 -10.84 -12.11 -13.18
C MET A 159 -10.50 -13.58 -12.88
N GLY A 160 -9.36 -14.04 -13.37
CA GLY A 160 -8.82 -15.36 -13.03
C GLY A 160 -8.53 -15.49 -11.52
N SER A 161 -8.44 -16.73 -11.02
CA SER A 161 -8.28 -17.00 -9.58
C SER A 161 -7.05 -16.33 -8.97
N ILE A 162 -5.93 -16.30 -9.70
CA ILE A 162 -4.70 -15.65 -9.24
C ILE A 162 -4.88 -14.13 -9.16
N GLU A 163 -5.45 -13.51 -10.20
CA GLU A 163 -5.68 -12.06 -10.26
C GLU A 163 -6.68 -11.62 -9.18
N LEU A 164 -7.76 -12.39 -8.99
CA LEU A 164 -8.74 -12.19 -7.93
C LEU A 164 -8.07 -12.26 -6.55
N GLY A 165 -7.24 -13.28 -6.33
CA GLY A 165 -6.51 -13.49 -5.08
C GLY A 165 -5.55 -12.35 -4.76
N ILE A 166 -4.74 -11.92 -5.73
CA ILE A 166 -3.77 -10.83 -5.56
C ILE A 166 -4.49 -9.49 -5.36
N THR A 167 -5.51 -9.18 -6.16
CA THR A 167 -6.28 -7.94 -6.05
C THR A 167 -6.94 -7.82 -4.68
N THR A 168 -7.52 -8.92 -4.18
CA THR A 168 -8.14 -8.97 -2.85
C THR A 168 -7.09 -8.87 -1.74
N LEU A 169 -5.95 -9.54 -1.89
CA LEU A 169 -4.83 -9.47 -0.94
C LEU A 169 -4.30 -8.05 -0.83
N GLU A 170 -3.94 -7.41 -1.94
CA GLU A 170 -3.42 -6.04 -1.94
C GLU A 170 -4.43 -5.05 -1.35
N ALA A 171 -5.72 -5.21 -1.65
CA ALA A 171 -6.79 -4.40 -1.07
C ALA A 171 -6.93 -4.59 0.45
N SER A 172 -6.59 -5.78 0.97
CA SER A 172 -6.61 -6.12 2.40
C SER A 172 -5.39 -5.61 3.19
N MET A 173 -4.39 -5.05 2.51
CA MET A 173 -3.20 -4.53 3.18
C MET A 173 -3.57 -3.40 4.16
N PRO A 174 -2.89 -3.32 5.32
CA PRO A 174 -3.14 -2.29 6.33
C PRO A 174 -2.78 -0.90 5.82
N THR A 175 -2.98 0.13 6.65
CA THR A 175 -2.65 1.52 6.29
C THR A 175 -1.18 1.65 5.87
N ALA A 176 -0.92 2.35 4.77
CA ALA A 176 0.42 2.52 4.25
C ALA A 176 1.31 3.38 5.17
N MET A 177 2.56 2.95 5.41
CA MET A 177 3.52 3.71 6.23
C MET A 177 3.78 5.12 5.69
N ILE A 178 3.74 5.29 4.37
CA ILE A 178 3.93 6.59 3.69
C ILE A 178 2.90 7.65 4.13
N THR A 179 1.74 7.24 4.64
CA THR A 179 0.71 8.17 5.13
C THR A 179 1.21 9.01 6.30
N ALA A 180 2.07 8.48 7.18
CA ALA A 180 2.68 9.25 8.27
C ALA A 180 3.59 10.36 7.74
N ILE A 181 4.40 10.06 6.72
CA ILE A 181 5.28 11.04 6.05
C ILE A 181 4.45 12.13 5.37
N ILE A 182 3.38 11.74 4.66
CA ILE A 182 2.44 12.69 4.06
C ILE A 182 1.79 13.55 5.15
N GLY A 183 1.35 12.94 6.24
CA GLY A 183 0.74 13.66 7.35
C GLY A 183 1.66 14.70 7.96
N LEU A 184 2.91 14.34 8.22
CA LEU A 184 3.92 15.25 8.75
C LEU A 184 4.22 16.39 7.77
N LYS A 185 4.39 16.09 6.48
CA LYS A 185 4.66 17.07 5.43
C LYS A 185 3.52 18.07 5.24
N TYR A 186 2.28 17.59 5.27
CA TYR A 186 1.09 18.41 5.03
C TYR A 186 0.44 18.92 6.32
N GLY A 187 0.96 18.61 7.50
CA GLY A 187 0.36 19.02 8.77
C GLY A 187 -1.02 18.41 9.03
N LEU A 188 -1.20 17.14 8.66
CA LEU A 188 -2.34 16.34 9.11
C LEU A 188 -2.11 15.86 10.55
N ASP A 189 -3.04 15.07 11.08
CA ASP A 189 -2.95 14.53 12.43
C ASP A 189 -1.80 13.51 12.57
N THR A 190 -0.68 13.97 13.11
CA THR A 190 0.57 13.21 13.27
C THR A 190 0.55 12.24 14.45
N ASP A 191 -0.44 12.34 15.34
CA ASP A 191 -0.63 11.38 16.44
C ASP A 191 -1.48 10.20 15.96
N PHE A 192 -2.54 10.50 15.18
CA PHE A 192 -3.42 9.48 14.63
C PHE A 192 -2.76 8.57 13.58
N LEU A 193 -1.99 9.12 12.64
CA LEU A 193 -1.48 8.34 11.50
C LEU A 193 -0.54 7.19 11.92
N PRO A 194 0.48 7.41 12.76
CA PRO A 194 1.32 6.32 13.27
C PRO A 194 0.50 5.29 14.06
N ALA A 195 -0.42 5.74 14.92
CA ALA A 195 -1.29 4.86 15.68
C ALA A 195 -2.19 3.99 14.78
N ALA A 196 -2.72 4.56 13.70
CA ALA A 196 -3.52 3.83 12.71
C ALA A 196 -2.68 2.82 11.93
N ILE A 197 -1.45 3.17 11.53
CA ILE A 197 -0.52 2.25 10.86
C ILE A 197 -0.24 1.04 11.75
N VAL A 198 0.17 1.27 13.01
CA VAL A 198 0.49 0.19 13.96
C VAL A 198 -0.74 -0.67 14.23
N ALA A 199 -1.87 -0.05 14.57
CA ALA A 199 -3.10 -0.77 14.89
C ALA A 199 -3.60 -1.60 13.70
N THR A 200 -3.68 -1.02 12.50
CA THR A 200 -4.13 -1.77 11.32
C THR A 200 -3.14 -2.86 10.92
N THR A 201 -1.84 -2.65 11.10
CA THR A 201 -0.83 -3.69 10.86
C THR A 201 -0.99 -4.87 11.81
N LEU A 202 -1.18 -4.62 13.12
CA LEU A 202 -1.43 -5.68 14.09
C LEU A 202 -2.75 -6.42 13.82
N ILE A 203 -3.82 -5.71 13.51
CA ILE A 203 -5.12 -6.32 13.16
C ILE A 203 -5.00 -7.13 11.85
N SER A 204 -4.16 -6.68 10.91
CA SER A 204 -3.93 -7.37 9.63
C SER A 204 -3.35 -8.78 9.78
N LEU A 205 -2.64 -9.05 10.87
CA LEU A 205 -2.15 -10.40 11.20
C LEU A 205 -3.28 -11.43 11.31
N ILE A 206 -4.50 -10.98 11.62
CA ILE A 206 -5.69 -11.83 11.70
C ILE A 206 -6.54 -11.67 10.43
N THR A 207 -6.75 -10.44 9.95
CA THR A 207 -7.68 -10.21 8.83
C THR A 207 -7.14 -10.74 7.50
N ILE A 208 -5.83 -10.69 7.26
CA ILE A 208 -5.24 -11.23 6.03
C ILE A 208 -5.46 -12.75 5.95
N PRO A 209 -5.13 -13.58 6.96
CA PRO A 209 -5.48 -15.00 6.96
C PRO A 209 -6.96 -15.29 6.75
N VAL A 210 -7.86 -14.48 7.33
CA VAL A 210 -9.31 -14.62 7.13
C VAL A 210 -9.68 -14.42 5.66
N TRP A 211 -9.17 -13.36 5.02
CA TRP A 211 -9.39 -13.15 3.58
C TRP A 211 -8.80 -14.25 2.72
N GLN A 212 -7.63 -14.78 3.08
CA GLN A 212 -7.05 -15.93 2.38
C GLN A 212 -7.90 -17.19 2.53
N TYR A 213 -8.50 -17.41 3.69
CA TYR A 213 -9.46 -18.49 3.88
C TYR A 213 -10.71 -18.32 3.01
N VAL A 214 -11.28 -17.11 2.96
CA VAL A 214 -12.44 -16.80 2.10
C VAL A 214 -12.11 -17.04 0.63
N LEU A 215 -10.96 -16.57 0.15
CA LEU A 215 -10.52 -16.78 -1.24
C LEU A 215 -10.42 -18.28 -1.57
N ARG A 216 -9.88 -19.10 -0.66
CA ARG A 216 -9.78 -20.56 -0.84
C ARG A 216 -11.13 -21.29 -0.93
N LEU A 217 -12.21 -20.70 -0.41
CA LEU A 217 -13.55 -21.29 -0.52
C LEU A 217 -14.21 -21.01 -1.88
N VAL A 218 -13.72 -20.03 -2.62
CA VAL A 218 -14.33 -19.54 -3.85
C VAL A 218 -13.50 -19.89 -5.09
N MET A 219 -12.18 -20.05 -4.94
CA MET A 219 -11.25 -20.50 -5.99
C MET A 219 -11.15 -22.02 -6.05
#